data_AF-X1KPK6-F1
#
_entry.id   AF-X1KPK6-F1
#
_cell.length_a   1.000
_cell.length_b   1.000
_cell.length_c   1.000
_cell.angle_alpha   90.00
_cell.angle_beta   90.00
_cell.angle_gamma   90.00
#
_symmetry.space_group_name_H-M   'P 1'
#
loop_
_entity.id
_entity.type
_entity.pdbx_description
1 polymer ?
#
loop_
_entity_poly.entity_id
_entity_poly.type
_entity_poly.pdbx_seq_one_letter_code
_entity_poly.pdbx_strand_id
1 'polypeptide(L)'
;NAMIDMEGNPTELYEYVREANLYLRPAGSGLIGWDNEFIARYEKGEMLPGGSSPIAKPTGNEAHLIVGTFTRGHKRRVVISNSRCETIAKFSLNISPGWQVDAIVTSMDATPSNNQEPGGDWILEAGGSVILELKPKS
;
A
#
# COMPACT_ATOMS: atom_id res chain seq x y z
N ASN A 1 11.62 18.34 -17.23
CA ASN A 1 10.18 18.36 -16.94
C ASN A 1 9.92 19.24 -15.73
N ALA A 2 9.13 20.29 -15.90
CA ALA A 2 8.67 21.14 -14.79
C ALA A 2 7.44 20.49 -14.14
N MET A 3 7.17 20.78 -12.86
CA MET A 3 5.99 20.24 -12.18
C MET A 3 4.70 20.96 -12.62
N ILE A 4 4.78 22.26 -12.89
CA ILE A 4 3.67 23.08 -13.39
C ILE A 4 4.06 23.58 -14.79
N ASP A 5 3.11 23.59 -15.73
CA ASP A 5 3.33 24.11 -17.09
C ASP A 5 3.33 25.66 -17.13
N MET A 6 3.47 26.24 -18.32
CA MET A 6 3.54 27.70 -18.47
C MET A 6 2.19 28.39 -18.24
N GLU A 7 1.11 27.61 -18.28
CA GLU A 7 -0.28 28.01 -18.10
C GLU A 7 -0.74 27.86 -16.64
N GLY A 8 0.12 27.31 -15.77
CA GLY A 8 -0.17 27.11 -14.35
C GLY A 8 -0.84 25.79 -14.02
N ASN A 9 -0.96 24.85 -14.97
CA ASN A 9 -1.59 23.55 -14.74
C ASN A 9 -0.58 22.50 -14.24
N PRO A 10 -1.05 21.54 -13.43
CA PRO A 10 -0.33 20.32 -13.12
C PRO A 10 0.13 19.57 -14.37
N THR A 11 1.42 19.23 -14.44
CA THR A 11 1.96 18.33 -15.47
C THR A 11 1.87 16.87 -15.04
N GLU A 12 2.09 15.94 -15.98
CA GLU A 12 2.25 14.51 -15.66
C GLU A 12 3.34 14.25 -14.61
N LEU A 13 4.40 15.05 -14.59
CA LEU A 13 5.45 14.93 -13.56
C LEU A 13 4.92 15.35 -12.19
N TYR A 14 4.10 16.40 -12.11
CA TYR A 14 3.48 16.77 -10.84
C TYR A 14 2.50 15.73 -10.37
N GLU A 15 1.65 15.18 -11.26
CA GLU A 15 0.77 14.09 -10.88
C GLU A 15 1.56 12.87 -10.41
N TYR A 16 2.63 12.49 -11.10
CA TYR A 16 3.51 11.40 -10.68
C TYR A 16 4.18 11.65 -9.31
N VAL A 17 4.74 12.84 -9.08
CA VAL A 17 5.40 13.21 -7.82
C VAL A 17 4.39 13.39 -6.69
N ARG A 18 3.22 13.93 -6.99
CA ARG A 18 2.08 14.06 -6.08
C ARG A 18 1.61 12.69 -5.66
N GLU A 19 1.34 11.80 -6.61
CA GLU A 19 0.97 10.41 -6.39
C GLU A 19 2.03 9.67 -5.55
N ALA A 20 3.30 9.72 -5.93
CA ALA A 20 4.39 9.07 -5.19
C ALA A 20 4.55 9.59 -3.74
N ASN A 21 4.38 10.90 -3.52
CA ASN A 21 4.44 11.50 -2.17
C ASN A 21 3.14 11.32 -1.38
N LEU A 22 1.98 11.22 -2.04
CA LEU A 22 0.68 11.02 -1.37
C LEU A 22 0.50 9.59 -0.90
N TYR A 23 0.89 8.59 -1.69
CA TYR A 23 0.64 7.19 -1.36
C TYR A 23 1.35 6.73 -0.10
N LEU A 24 2.55 7.25 0.15
CA LEU A 24 3.32 6.91 1.34
C LEU A 24 3.24 7.98 2.43
N ARG A 25 3.07 9.27 2.08
CA ARG A 25 2.78 10.35 3.05
C ARG A 25 3.76 10.27 4.26
N PRO A 26 3.48 10.69 5.52
CA PRO A 26 4.40 10.40 6.62
C PRO A 26 4.63 8.90 6.93
N ALA A 27 3.79 7.98 6.43
CA ALA A 27 3.98 6.54 6.66
C ALA A 27 5.28 6.02 6.03
N GLY A 28 5.72 6.61 4.92
CA GLY A 28 6.98 6.27 4.26
C GLY A 28 8.21 6.41 5.17
N SER A 29 8.15 7.25 6.21
CA SER A 29 9.24 7.36 7.20
C SER A 29 9.53 6.03 7.90
N GLY A 30 8.51 5.18 8.08
CA GLY A 30 8.64 3.84 8.64
C GLY A 30 9.40 2.85 7.75
N LEU A 31 9.71 3.22 6.50
CA LEU A 31 10.44 2.40 5.54
C LEU A 31 11.87 2.90 5.30
N ILE A 32 12.31 3.97 5.98
CA ILE A 32 13.69 4.47 5.83
C ILE A 32 14.67 3.36 6.25
N GLY A 33 15.59 3.02 5.34
CA GLY A 33 16.55 1.94 5.53
C GLY A 33 15.98 0.53 5.37
N TRP A 34 14.82 0.38 4.72
CA TRP A 34 14.30 -0.90 4.26
C TRP A 34 14.48 -1.05 2.75
N ASP A 35 14.83 -2.25 2.31
CA ASP A 35 14.98 -2.58 0.90
C ASP A 35 13.62 -2.95 0.31
N ASN A 36 13.30 -2.42 -0.87
CA ASN A 36 12.11 -2.84 -1.60
C ASN A 36 12.39 -4.15 -2.34
N GLU A 37 11.57 -5.18 -2.11
CA GLU A 37 11.76 -6.50 -2.73
C GLU A 37 10.70 -6.80 -3.78
N PHE A 38 9.44 -6.42 -3.51
CA PHE A 38 8.33 -6.65 -4.42
C PHE A 38 7.39 -5.44 -4.43
N ILE A 39 6.83 -5.13 -5.59
CA ILE A 39 5.77 -4.15 -5.77
C ILE A 39 4.73 -4.72 -6.73
N ALA A 40 3.46 -4.60 -6.37
CA ALA A 40 2.33 -4.87 -7.25
C ALA A 40 1.31 -3.74 -7.20
N ARG A 41 0.70 -3.48 -8.36
CA ARG A 41 -0.46 -2.59 -8.47
C ARG A 41 -1.69 -3.42 -8.76
N TYR A 42 -2.78 -3.11 -8.08
CA TYR A 42 -4.08 -3.75 -8.22
C TYR A 42 -5.10 -2.72 -8.68
N GLU A 43 -5.93 -3.09 -9.66
CA GLU A 43 -7.10 -2.32 -10.05
C GLU A 43 -8.32 -3.23 -10.10
N LYS A 44 -9.40 -2.80 -9.42
CA LYS A 44 -10.64 -3.59 -9.28
C LYS A 44 -10.40 -5.01 -8.74
N GLY A 45 -9.39 -5.16 -7.87
CA GLY A 45 -9.00 -6.45 -7.30
C GLY A 45 -8.09 -7.32 -8.17
N GLU A 46 -7.79 -6.92 -9.40
CA GLU A 46 -6.88 -7.64 -10.28
C GLU A 46 -5.49 -7.02 -10.28
N MET A 47 -4.45 -7.86 -10.24
CA MET A 47 -3.07 -7.39 -10.32
C MET A 47 -2.73 -6.99 -11.76
N LEU A 48 -2.22 -5.78 -11.95
CA LEU A 48 -1.74 -5.32 -13.25
C LEU A 48 -0.44 -6.02 -13.65
N PRO A 49 -0.19 -6.20 -14.97
CA PRO A 49 1.06 -6.79 -15.46
C PRO A 49 2.31 -6.04 -15.00
N GLY A 50 3.40 -6.78 -14.78
CA GLY A 50 4.71 -6.21 -14.43
C GLY A 50 4.99 -6.07 -12.93
N GLY A 51 4.02 -6.38 -12.06
CA GLY A 51 4.19 -6.40 -10.61
C GLY A 51 4.27 -7.81 -10.01
N SER A 52 4.62 -7.88 -8.73
CA SER A 52 4.62 -9.10 -7.92
C SER A 52 4.25 -8.78 -6.47
N SER A 53 3.38 -9.60 -5.87
CA SER A 53 3.13 -9.57 -4.43
C SER A 53 2.88 -10.99 -3.90
N PRO A 54 3.96 -11.76 -3.65
CA PRO A 54 3.83 -13.16 -3.24
C PRO A 54 3.38 -13.31 -1.79
N ILE A 55 3.61 -12.30 -0.95
CA ILE A 55 3.38 -12.37 0.50
C ILE A 55 2.02 -11.81 0.91
N ALA A 56 1.54 -10.74 0.27
CA ALA A 56 0.31 -10.07 0.66
C ALA A 56 -0.54 -9.75 -0.57
N LYS A 57 -1.72 -10.37 -0.68
CA LYS A 57 -2.60 -10.23 -1.83
C LYS A 57 -3.93 -9.63 -1.38
N PRO A 58 -4.22 -8.37 -1.74
CA PRO A 58 -5.54 -7.81 -1.50
C PRO A 58 -6.56 -8.51 -2.42
N THR A 59 -7.78 -8.64 -1.93
CA THR A 59 -8.95 -9.07 -2.71
C THR A 59 -10.10 -8.09 -2.50
N GLY A 60 -10.97 -7.95 -3.49
CA GLY A 60 -12.13 -7.05 -3.43
C GLY A 60 -12.23 -6.18 -4.67
N ASN A 61 -13.45 -5.97 -5.15
CA ASN A 61 -13.69 -5.28 -6.42
C ASN A 61 -13.46 -3.76 -6.35
N GLU A 62 -13.36 -3.21 -5.14
CA GLU A 62 -13.05 -1.79 -4.87
C GLU A 62 -11.54 -1.59 -4.55
N ALA A 63 -10.70 -2.60 -4.77
CA ALA A 63 -9.27 -2.53 -4.48
C ALA A 63 -8.50 -1.85 -5.62
N HIS A 64 -8.29 -0.54 -5.50
CA HIS A 64 -7.31 0.21 -6.28
C HIS A 64 -6.06 0.46 -5.43
N LEU A 65 -5.12 -0.48 -5.41
CA LEU A 65 -4.06 -0.51 -4.41
C LEU A 65 -2.67 -0.61 -5.01
N ILE A 66 -1.69 -0.04 -4.33
CA ILE A 66 -0.28 -0.40 -4.48
C ILE A 66 0.11 -1.19 -3.24
N VAL A 67 0.71 -2.36 -3.47
CA VAL A 67 1.24 -3.22 -2.42
C VAL A 67 2.74 -3.34 -2.59
N GLY A 68 3.49 -2.90 -1.58
CA GLY A 68 4.94 -3.00 -1.54
C GLY A 68 5.39 -3.93 -0.43
N THR A 69 6.30 -4.85 -0.72
CA THR A 69 6.99 -5.67 0.29
C THR A 69 8.40 -5.16 0.48
N PHE A 70 8.78 -4.95 1.74
CA PHE A 70 10.05 -4.40 2.14
C PHE A 70 10.76 -5.33 3.13
N THR A 71 12.09 -5.40 3.05
CA THR A 71 12.94 -6.22 3.92
C THR A 71 13.99 -5.42 4.64
N ARG A 72 14.36 -5.91 5.84
CA ARG A 72 15.52 -5.44 6.58
C ARG A 72 16.04 -6.58 7.44
N GLY A 73 17.12 -7.22 6.98
CA GLY A 73 17.58 -8.50 7.56
C GLY A 73 16.48 -9.56 7.47
N HIS A 74 16.08 -10.12 8.61
CA HIS A 74 15.02 -11.14 8.67
C HIS A 74 13.60 -10.58 8.81
N LYS A 75 13.46 -9.25 8.91
CA LYS A 75 12.15 -8.61 9.08
C LYS A 75 11.50 -8.31 7.74
N ARG A 76 10.17 -8.37 7.71
CA ARG A 76 9.34 -8.05 6.56
C ARG A 76 8.31 -7.00 6.93
N ARG A 77 8.13 -6.01 6.07
CA ARG A 77 7.01 -5.07 6.12
C ARG A 77 6.25 -5.12 4.80
N VAL A 78 4.94 -4.97 4.91
CA VAL A 78 4.07 -4.76 3.76
C VAL A 78 3.42 -3.40 3.91
N VAL A 79 3.49 -2.63 2.83
CA VAL A 79 2.74 -1.39 2.68
C VAL A 79 1.58 -1.67 1.74
N ILE A 80 0.39 -1.24 2.14
CA ILE A 80 -0.77 -1.19 1.27
C ILE A 80 -1.25 0.26 1.22
N SER A 81 -1.28 0.83 0.03
CA SER A 81 -1.67 2.23 -0.19
C SER A 81 -2.79 2.30 -1.22
N ASN A 82 -3.78 3.17 -0.99
CA ASN A 82 -4.81 3.47 -1.96
C ASN A 82 -4.21 4.27 -3.12
N SER A 83 -4.27 3.70 -4.32
CA SER A 83 -3.74 4.30 -5.55
C SER A 83 -4.69 5.35 -6.18
N ARG A 84 -5.82 5.66 -5.53
CA ARG A 84 -6.78 6.66 -5.98
C ARG A 84 -6.91 7.78 -4.94
N CYS A 85 -7.02 9.01 -5.44
CA CYS A 85 -7.13 10.22 -4.61
C CYS A 85 -8.58 10.74 -4.48
N GLU A 86 -9.54 10.06 -5.11
CA GLU A 86 -10.94 10.52 -5.17
C GLU A 86 -11.92 9.50 -4.61
N THR A 87 -11.47 8.25 -4.44
CA THR A 87 -12.32 7.13 -4.02
C THR A 87 -11.65 6.36 -2.90
N ILE A 88 -12.46 5.85 -1.98
CA ILE A 88 -12.01 4.89 -0.99
C ILE A 88 -11.64 3.56 -1.67
N ALA A 89 -10.76 2.79 -1.02
CA ALA A 89 -10.46 1.42 -1.40
C ALA A 89 -10.88 0.47 -0.28
N LYS A 90 -11.73 -0.52 -0.61
CA LYS A 90 -12.11 -1.60 0.31
C LYS A 90 -11.52 -2.92 -0.16
N PHE A 91 -10.88 -3.64 0.75
CA PHE A 91 -10.25 -4.93 0.43
C PHE A 91 -10.12 -5.83 1.65
N SER A 92 -10.00 -7.13 1.41
CA SER A 92 -9.53 -8.11 2.38
C SER A 92 -8.07 -8.45 2.09
N LEU A 93 -7.24 -8.61 3.12
CA LEU A 93 -5.81 -8.85 2.94
C LEU A 93 -5.45 -10.33 3.12
N ASN A 94 -5.17 -11.04 2.02
CA ASN A 94 -4.69 -12.41 2.12
C ASN A 94 -3.18 -12.45 2.29
N ILE A 95 -2.73 -12.81 3.50
CA ILE A 95 -1.32 -13.07 3.79
C ILE A 95 -0.98 -14.52 3.44
N SER A 96 0.15 -14.73 2.77
CA SER A 96 0.64 -16.05 2.38
C SER A 96 0.78 -16.99 3.60
N PRO A 97 0.53 -18.31 3.46
CA PRO A 97 0.38 -19.22 4.62
C PRO A 97 1.57 -19.32 5.58
N GLY A 98 2.79 -18.99 5.13
CA GLY A 98 3.99 -19.00 5.98
C GLY A 98 4.16 -17.75 6.86
N TRP A 99 3.28 -16.77 6.73
CA TRP A 99 3.39 -15.46 7.38
C TRP A 99 2.11 -15.11 8.13
N GLN A 100 2.26 -14.25 9.14
CA GLN A 100 1.16 -13.59 9.84
C GLN A 100 1.51 -12.13 10.11
N VAL A 101 0.48 -11.32 10.28
CA VAL A 101 0.66 -9.93 10.72
C VAL A 101 1.06 -9.95 12.20
N ASP A 102 2.19 -9.31 12.51
CA ASP A 102 2.67 -9.15 13.88
C ASP A 102 2.11 -7.86 14.50
N ALA A 103 2.18 -6.76 13.76
CA ALA A 103 1.75 -5.45 14.23
C ALA A 103 1.40 -4.50 13.09
N ILE A 104 0.56 -3.51 13.39
CA ILE A 104 0.36 -2.32 12.55
C ILE A 104 1.44 -1.31 12.95
N VAL A 105 2.38 -1.03 12.04
CA VAL A 105 3.47 -0.06 12.26
C VAL A 105 2.95 1.36 12.12
N THR A 106 2.07 1.56 11.14
CA THR A 106 1.44 2.85 10.86
C THR A 106 0.14 2.62 10.11
N SER A 107 -0.86 3.43 10.42
CA SER A 107 -2.13 3.50 9.73
C SER A 107 -2.46 4.97 9.50
N MET A 108 -2.77 5.36 8.28
CA MET A 108 -3.15 6.73 7.92
C MET A 108 -4.34 6.71 7.01
N ASP A 109 -5.41 7.38 7.44
CA ASP A 109 -6.71 7.36 6.78
C ASP A 109 -7.11 5.92 6.38
N ALA A 110 -6.85 5.01 7.32
CA ALA A 110 -6.84 3.57 7.13
C ALA A 110 -7.43 2.91 8.37
N THR A 111 -8.52 2.16 8.18
CA THR A 111 -9.25 1.51 9.28
C THR A 111 -9.55 0.06 8.94
N PRO A 112 -9.34 -0.88 9.88
CA PRO A 112 -9.87 -2.23 9.73
C PRO A 112 -11.40 -2.18 9.80
N SER A 113 -12.10 -2.82 8.86
CA SER A 113 -13.54 -2.61 8.66
C SER A 113 -14.41 -3.18 9.80
N ASN A 114 -13.88 -4.06 10.65
CA ASN A 114 -14.66 -4.84 11.61
C ASN A 114 -13.99 -5.15 12.97
N ASN A 115 -12.99 -4.40 13.43
CA ASN A 115 -12.26 -4.68 14.70
C ASN A 115 -11.65 -6.10 14.82
N GLN A 116 -11.65 -6.89 13.74
CA GLN A 116 -10.98 -8.18 13.68
C GLN A 116 -9.55 -8.02 13.17
N GLU A 117 -8.77 -9.08 13.32
CA GLU A 117 -7.31 -9.15 13.20
C GLU A 117 -6.72 -8.31 12.05
N PRO A 118 -5.49 -7.79 12.18
CA PRO A 118 -4.84 -6.93 11.18
C PRO A 118 -4.73 -7.50 9.75
N GLY A 119 -4.95 -8.79 9.55
CA GLY A 119 -5.04 -9.44 8.23
C GLY A 119 -6.46 -9.47 7.63
N GLY A 120 -7.45 -8.84 8.25
CA GLY A 120 -8.85 -8.90 7.84
C GLY A 120 -9.24 -7.90 6.75
N ASP A 121 -10.47 -7.40 6.85
CA ASP A 121 -11.02 -6.40 5.95
C ASP A 121 -10.54 -4.99 6.31
N TRP A 122 -10.23 -4.20 5.29
CA TRP A 122 -9.67 -2.86 5.40
C TRP A 122 -10.43 -1.87 4.53
N ILE A 123 -10.51 -0.65 5.04
CA ILE A 123 -10.95 0.55 4.32
C ILE A 123 -9.80 1.55 4.36
N LEU A 124 -9.32 1.94 3.18
CA LEU A 124 -8.41 3.06 3.00
C LEU A 124 -9.17 4.20 2.35
N GLU A 125 -9.18 5.37 2.99
CA GLU A 125 -9.68 6.59 2.38
C GLU A 125 -8.81 6.98 1.16
N ALA A 126 -9.23 8.01 0.45
CA ALA A 126 -8.46 8.58 -0.67
C ALA A 126 -7.02 8.93 -0.25
N GLY A 127 -6.04 8.27 -0.89
CA GLY A 127 -4.61 8.41 -0.54
C GLY A 127 -4.20 7.85 0.82
N GLY A 128 -5.08 7.07 1.48
CA GLY A 128 -4.78 6.37 2.73
C GLY A 128 -3.77 5.24 2.55
N SER A 129 -3.06 4.90 3.62
CA SER A 129 -2.04 3.86 3.60
C SER A 129 -1.90 3.17 4.96
N VAL A 130 -1.54 1.89 4.92
CA VAL A 130 -1.19 1.11 6.11
C VAL A 130 0.15 0.40 5.89
N ILE A 131 0.95 0.32 6.96
CA ILE A 131 2.18 -0.47 7.02
C ILE A 131 2.02 -1.54 8.09
N LEU A 132 2.18 -2.79 7.69
CA LEU A 132 2.10 -3.97 8.54
C LEU A 132 3.48 -4.59 8.69
N GLU A 133 3.88 -4.91 9.91
CA GLU A 133 5.05 -5.77 10.17
C GLU A 133 4.59 -7.23 10.15
N LEU A 134 5.33 -8.07 9.44
CA LEU A 134 5.04 -9.49 9.31
C LEU A 134 6.07 -10.32 10.06
N LYS A 135 5.63 -11.45 10.59
CA LYS A 135 6.49 -12.50 11.14
C LYS A 135 6.15 -13.87 10.54
N PRO A 136 7.11 -14.80 10.51
CA PRO A 136 6.81 -16.19 10.17
C PRO A 136 5.73 -16.77 11.10
N LYS A 137 4.87 -17.64 10.56
CA LYS A 137 3.99 -18.49 11.38
C LYS A 137 4.82 -19.65 11.94
N SER A 138 4.78 -19.83 13.26
CA SER A 138 5.43 -20.92 14.00
C SER A 138 4.66 -22.23 13.87
#